data_AF-A0A1F4FFG2-F1
#
_entry.id   AF-A0A1F4FFG2-F1
#
_cell.length_a   1.000
_cell.length_b   1.000
_cell.length_c   1.000
_cell.angle_alpha   90.00
_cell.angle_beta   90.00
_cell.angle_gamma   90.00
#
_symmetry.space_group_name_H-M   'P 1'
#
loop_
_entity.id
_entity.type
_entity.pdbx_description
1 polymer ?
#
loop_
_entity_poly.entity_id
_entity_poly.type
_entity_poly.pdbx_seq_one_letter_code
_entity_poly.pdbx_strand_id
1 'polypeptide(L)' 'MLLPGGLRIEIRLEARGRYCLACLARAEVLVRYAGEGARHRRRVRGREEAYQFRSVEQLRYDFERDVADAQAAA' A
#
# COMPACT_ATOMS: atom_id res chain seq x y z
N MET A 1 2.06 5.28 -11.17
CA MET A 1 1.46 4.50 -12.29
C MET A 1 -0.04 4.68 -12.25
N LEU A 2 -0.68 4.97 -13.39
CA LEU A 2 -2.15 5.03 -13.50
C LEU A 2 -2.65 3.69 -14.03
N LEU A 3 -3.69 3.16 -13.40
CA LEU A 3 -4.32 1.89 -13.73
C LEU A 3 -5.74 2.14 -14.28
N PRO A 4 -6.32 1.16 -15.00
CA PRO A 4 -7.72 1.22 -15.42
C PRO A 4 -8.66 1.49 -14.23
N GLY A 5 -9.79 2.16 -14.49
CA GLY A 5 -10.79 2.47 -13.44
C GLY A 5 -10.44 3.66 -12.55
N GLY A 6 -9.47 4.49 -12.94
CA GLY A 6 -9.09 5.70 -12.17
C GLY A 6 -8.26 5.41 -10.93
N LEU A 7 -7.68 4.21 -10.87
CA LEU A 7 -6.73 3.80 -9.86
C LEU A 7 -5.35 4.40 -10.12
N ARG A 8 -4.63 4.75 -9.06
CA ARG A 8 -3.27 5.26 -9.12
C ARG A 8 -2.41 4.56 -8.07
N ILE A 9 -1.33 3.94 -8.52
CA ILE A 9 -0.29 3.43 -7.64
C ILE A 9 0.81 4.48 -7.51
N GLU A 10 1.14 4.83 -6.28
CA GLU A 10 2.31 5.63 -5.92
C GLU A 10 3.35 4.75 -5.23
N ILE A 11 4.57 4.81 -5.74
CA ILE A 11 5.74 4.15 -5.13
C ILE A 11 6.76 5.24 -4.86
N ARG A 12 7.15 5.39 -3.60
CA ARG A 12 8.22 6.30 -3.18
C ARG A 12 9.26 5.49 -2.43
N LEU A 13 10.49 5.56 -2.90
CA LEU A 13 11.65 4.99 -2.24
C LEU A 13 12.54 6.16 -1.84
N GLU A 14 12.79 6.27 -0.55
CA GLU A 14 13.57 7.35 0.05
C GLU A 14 14.88 6.81 0.61
N ALA A 15 15.80 7.72 0.92
CA ALA A 15 17.06 7.36 1.58
C ALA A 15 16.81 6.63 2.91
N ARG A 16 17.80 5.84 3.34
CA ARG A 16 17.78 5.09 4.61
C ARG A 16 16.71 3.99 4.69
N GLY A 17 16.34 3.40 3.56
CA GLY A 17 15.42 2.26 3.52
C GLY A 17 13.97 2.63 3.85
N ARG A 18 13.60 3.90 3.65
CA ARG A 18 12.22 4.34 3.76
C ARG A 18 11.47 4.03 2.47
N TYR A 19 10.27 3.52 2.60
CA TYR A 19 9.40 3.31 1.45
C TYR A 19 7.96 3.67 1.75
N CYS A 20 7.24 4.03 0.69
CA CYS A 20 5.78 4.16 0.68
C CYS A 20 5.25 3.54 -0.61
N LEU A 21 4.31 2.62 -0.48
CA LEU A 21 3.55 2.02 -1.56
C LEU A 21 2.07 2.29 -1.30
N ALA A 22 1.41 3.04 -2.17
CA ALA A 22 0.01 3.41 -1.99
C ALA A 22 -0.81 3.15 -3.25
N CYS A 23 -2.04 2.69 -3.07
CA CYS A 23 -3.08 2.66 -4.10
C CYS A 23 -4.15 3.70 -3.75
N LEU A 24 -4.46 4.55 -4.73
CA LEU A 24 -5.47 5.59 -4.61
C LEU A 24 -6.58 5.39 -5.64
N ALA A 25 -7.81 5.68 -5.25
CA ALA A 25 -8.96 5.81 -6.14
C ALA A 25 -9.54 7.20 -5.96
N ARG A 26 -9.70 7.98 -7.05
CA ARG A 26 -10.31 9.33 -7.01
C ARG A 26 -9.70 10.25 -5.93
N ALA A 27 -8.38 10.17 -5.74
CA ALA A 27 -7.60 10.88 -4.71
C ALA A 27 -7.77 10.40 -3.26
N GLU A 28 -8.61 9.40 -3.00
CA GLU A 28 -8.66 8.72 -1.70
C GLU A 28 -7.68 7.56 -1.64
N VAL A 29 -7.04 7.38 -0.48
CA VAL A 29 -6.11 6.27 -0.23
C VAL A 29 -6.89 5.02 0.11
N LEU A 30 -6.91 4.05 -0.80
CA LEU A 30 -7.52 2.73 -0.55
C LEU A 30 -6.60 1.87 0.32
N VAL A 31 -5.33 1.81 -0.06
CA VAL A 31 -4.31 0.98 0.58
C VAL A 31 -3.01 1.75 0.64
N ARG A 32 -2.30 1.67 1.77
CA ARG A 32 -0.96 2.23 1.93
C ARG A 32 -0.09 1.34 2.80
N TYR A 33 1.07 1.03 2.29
CA TYR A 33 2.17 0.39 3.01
C TYR A 33 3.30 1.39 3.16
N ALA A 34 3.84 1.53 4.37
CA ALA A 34 4.96 2.40 4.61
C ALA A 34 5.95 1.73 5.57
N GLY A 35 7.24 1.90 5.31
CA GLY A 35 8.31 1.35 6.14
C GLY A 35 9.40 2.37 6.43
N GLU A 36 9.96 2.30 7.64
CA GLU A 36 11.18 2.99 8.04
C GLU A 36 11.99 2.09 8.99
N GLY A 37 13.17 1.64 8.53
CA GLY A 37 13.98 0.69 9.29
C GLY A 37 13.24 -0.61 9.58
N ALA A 38 13.11 -0.97 10.86
CA ALA A 38 12.41 -2.17 11.32
C ALA A 38 10.90 -1.98 11.59
N ARG A 39 10.35 -0.79 11.28
CA ARG A 39 8.94 -0.48 11.54
C ARG A 39 8.19 -0.36 10.22
N HIS A 40 7.17 -1.19 10.05
CA HIS A 40 6.30 -1.15 8.88
C HIS A 40 4.85 -1.01 9.32
N ARG A 41 4.07 -0.29 8.52
CA ARG A 41 2.65 -0.04 8.76
C ARG A 41 1.88 -0.29 7.50
N ARG A 42 0.67 -0.80 7.68
CA ARG A 42 -0.32 -1.01 6.65
C ARG A 42 -1.55 -0.22 7.01
N ARG A 43 -2.11 0.49 6.02
CA ARG A 43 -3.40 1.16 6.12
C ARG A 43 -4.30 0.65 5.01
N VAL A 44 -5.47 0.12 5.37
CA VAL A 44 -6.49 -0.36 4.42
C VAL A 44 -7.81 0.29 4.79
N ARG A 45 -8.47 0.96 3.84
CA ARG A 45 -9.78 1.63 4.02
C ARG A 45 -9.83 2.49 5.29
N GLY A 46 -8.78 3.30 5.50
CA GLY A 46 -8.69 4.20 6.64
C GLY A 46 -8.14 3.58 7.94
N ARG A 47 -8.15 2.26 8.11
CA ARG A 47 -7.62 1.59 9.32
C ARG A 47 -6.14 1.33 9.18
N GLU A 48 -5.34 1.75 10.17
CA GLU A 48 -3.89 1.56 10.20
C GLU A 48 -3.47 0.56 11.27
N GLU A 49 -2.55 -0.34 10.92
CA GLU A 49 -2.01 -1.36 11.81
C GLU A 49 -0.52 -1.62 11.54
N ALA A 50 0.14 -2.26 12.50
CA ALA A 50 1.52 -2.71 12.34
C ALA A 50 1.58 -3.81 11.25
N TYR A 51 2.54 -3.67 10.33
CA TYR A 51 2.77 -4.66 9.28
C TYR A 51 4.06 -5.43 9.57
N GLN A 52 4.00 -6.75 9.45
CA GLN A 52 5.20 -7.59 9.56
C GLN A 52 5.76 -7.81 8.15
N PHE A 53 6.74 -6.99 7.77
CA PHE A 53 7.46 -7.15 6.52
C PHE A 53 8.41 -8.36 6.61
N ARG A 54 8.21 -9.36 5.74
CA ARG A 54 9.13 -10.52 5.64
C ARG A 54 9.90 -10.54 4.32
N SER A 55 9.25 -10.19 3.22
CA SER A 55 9.89 -10.08 1.91
C SER A 55 9.12 -9.14 0.98
N VAL A 56 9.74 -8.77 -0.14
CA VAL A 56 9.10 -7.92 -1.17
C VAL A 56 7.95 -8.66 -1.85
N GLU A 57 8.08 -9.97 -2.07
CA GLU A 57 7.06 -10.82 -2.67
C GLU A 57 5.81 -10.91 -1.78
N GLN A 58 6.01 -11.07 -0.46
CA GLN A 58 4.91 -11.03 0.50
C GLN A 58 4.21 -9.67 0.48
N LEU A 59 4.98 -8.58 0.51
CA LEU A 59 4.43 -7.23 0.45
C LEU A 59 3.63 -6.99 -0.84
N ARG A 60 4.13 -7.46 -1.98
CA ARG A 60 3.42 -7.37 -3.26
C ARG A 60 2.10 -8.13 -3.21
N TYR A 61 2.12 -9.38 -2.74
CA TYR A 61 0.94 -10.22 -2.64
C TYR A 61 -0.11 -9.62 -1.69
N ASP A 62 0.30 -9.21 -0.49
CA ASP A 62 -0.60 -8.60 0.49
C ASP A 62 -1.19 -7.29 -0.04
N PHE A 63 -0.38 -6.47 -0.73
CA PHE A 63 -0.85 -5.23 -1.35
C PHE A 63 -1.88 -5.48 -2.45
N GLU A 64 -1.60 -6.39 -3.38
CA GLU A 64 -2.52 -6.75 -4.47
C GLU A 64 -3.86 -7.25 -3.91
N ARG A 65 -3.81 -8.12 -2.88
CA ARG A 65 -5.02 -8.62 -2.21
C ARG A 65 -5.80 -7.49 -1.52
N ASP A 66 -5.14 -6.66 -0.73
CA ASP A 66 -5.82 -5.59 0.00
C ASP A 66 -6.43 -4.54 -0.94
N VAL A 67 -5.82 -4.31 -2.11
CA VAL A 67 -6.39 -3.45 -3.15
C VAL A 67 -7.65 -4.07 -3.72
N ALA A 68 -7.62 -5.36 -4.09
CA ALA A 68 -8.79 -6.07 -4.60
C ALA A 68 -9.95 -6.06 -3.57
N ASP A 69 -9.64 -6.35 -2.30
CA ASP A 69 -10.61 -6.34 -1.21
C ASP A 69 -11.19 -4.93 -0.96
N ALA A 70 -10.34 -3.89 -1.03
CA ALA A 70 -10.79 -2.50 -0.87
C ALA A 70 -11.67 -2.02 -2.01
N GLN A 71 -11.44 -2.51 -3.24
CA GLN A 71 -12.26 -2.20 -4.40
C GLN A 71 -13.60 -2.92 -4.41
N ALA A 72 -13.65 -4.18 -3.97
CA ALA A 72 -14.89 -4.95 -3.92
C ALA A 72 -15.90 -4.41 -2.90
N ALA A 73 -15.43 -3.62 -1.93
CA ALA A 73 -16.24 -3.06 -0.85
C ALA A 73 -16.57 -1.57 -1.02
N ALA A 74 -16.34 -1.01 -2.21
CA ALA A 74 -16.60 0.38 -2.60
C ALA A 74 -17.62 0.44 -3.75
#